data_AF-W8RRZ6-F1
#
_entry.id   AF-W8RRZ6-F1
#
_cell.length_a   1.000
_cell.length_b   1.000
_cell.length_c   1.000
_cell.angle_alpha   90.00
_cell.angle_beta   90.00
_cell.angle_gamma   90.00
#
_symmetry.space_group_name_H-M   'P 1'
#
loop_
_entity.id
_entity.type
_entity.pdbx_description
1 polymer ?
#
loop_
_entity_poly.entity_id
_entity_poly.type
_entity_poly.pdbx_seq_one_letter_code
_entity_poly.pdbx_strand_id
1 'polypeptide(L)'
;MFPTLTRPARRRALLIALGAWFALLAQWVYLVDQMGTGPVETLLAMTRFFTIPTAALVVVTLAAVNFRKIRGVGAPWLAALTLSELVVAVVYHARLSQLWEPTGIGWWADLGLHTILPGAVLLWWLFDAPKRALVWADLPIFILWPSIYGAYVLGWAAQDGIYPYPFMDVSALGPARVAATLGMYLIAMLLAGVVFIAIGRYADR
;
A
#
# COMPACT_ATOMS: atom_id res chain seq x y z
N MET A 1 15.73 12.60 -14.93
CA MET A 1 14.75 12.27 -16.00
C MET A 1 14.32 10.83 -15.79
N PHE A 2 13.02 10.53 -15.71
CA PHE A 2 12.58 9.15 -15.52
C PHE A 2 12.92 8.32 -16.76
N PRO A 3 13.58 7.15 -16.64
CA PRO A 3 13.82 6.30 -17.79
C PRO A 3 12.49 5.98 -18.46
N THR A 4 12.42 6.13 -19.77
CA THR A 4 11.20 5.82 -20.52
C THR A 4 10.96 4.31 -20.46
N LEU A 5 9.95 3.88 -19.70
CA LEU A 5 9.48 2.51 -19.66
C LEU A 5 9.15 1.99 -21.07
N THR A 6 9.43 0.71 -21.31
CA THR A 6 9.06 0.04 -22.56
C THR A 6 7.53 -0.02 -22.71
N ARG A 7 7.02 -0.14 -23.94
CA ARG A 7 5.56 -0.29 -24.17
C ARG A 7 4.95 -1.49 -23.39
N PRO A 8 5.59 -2.67 -23.34
CA PRO A 8 5.09 -3.79 -22.52
C PRO A 8 5.05 -3.48 -21.03
N ALA A 9 6.11 -2.87 -20.47
CA ALA A 9 6.16 -2.47 -19.06
C ALA A 9 5.01 -1.52 -18.68
N ARG A 10 4.74 -0.55 -19.54
CA ARG A 10 3.63 0.41 -19.39
C ARG A 10 2.25 -0.25 -19.43
N ARG A 11 2.06 -1.20 -20.36
CA ARG A 11 0.81 -1.98 -20.46
C ARG A 11 0.58 -2.82 -19.21
N ARG A 12 1.61 -3.50 -18.71
CA ARG A 12 1.53 -4.25 -17.45
C ARG A 12 1.18 -3.35 -16.27
N ALA A 13 1.83 -2.20 -16.14
CA ALA A 13 1.48 -1.20 -15.12
C ALA A 13 0.01 -0.80 -15.19
N LEU A 14 -0.51 -0.54 -16.40
CA LEU A 14 -1.91 -0.17 -16.60
C LEU A 14 -2.87 -1.30 -16.22
N LEU A 15 -2.57 -2.55 -16.58
CA LEU A 15 -3.38 -3.71 -16.20
C LEU A 15 -3.43 -3.89 -14.68
N ILE A 16 -2.29 -3.71 -14.01
CA ILE A 16 -2.23 -3.76 -12.53
C ILE A 16 -3.06 -2.62 -11.93
N ALA A 17 -2.95 -1.40 -12.46
CA ALA A 17 -3.74 -0.25 -12.00
C ALA A 17 -5.25 -0.49 -12.17
N LEU A 18 -5.67 -1.06 -13.30
CA LEU A 18 -7.07 -1.40 -13.55
C LEU A 18 -7.54 -2.51 -12.59
N GLY A 19 -6.74 -3.57 -12.40
CA GLY A 19 -7.06 -4.63 -11.45
C GLY A 19 -7.21 -4.12 -10.01
N ALA A 20 -6.29 -3.26 -9.56
CA ALA A 20 -6.37 -2.60 -8.27
C ALA A 20 -7.63 -1.74 -8.13
N TRP A 21 -7.97 -0.98 -9.17
CA TRP A 21 -9.18 -0.16 -9.20
C TRP A 21 -10.44 -1.01 -9.10
N PHE A 22 -10.53 -2.13 -9.83
CA PHE A 22 -11.65 -3.06 -9.73
C PHE A 22 -11.74 -3.71 -8.34
N ALA A 23 -10.61 -4.08 -7.72
CA ALA A 23 -10.59 -4.63 -6.37
C ALA A 23 -11.06 -3.60 -5.33
N LEU A 24 -10.65 -2.33 -5.45
CA LEU A 24 -11.14 -1.23 -4.62
C LEU A 24 -12.65 -1.00 -4.82
N LEU A 25 -13.12 -1.01 -6.05
CA LEU A 25 -14.55 -0.84 -6.37
C LEU A 25 -15.37 -2.00 -5.79
N ALA A 26 -14.90 -3.23 -5.96
CA ALA A 26 -15.52 -4.43 -5.42
C ALA A 26 -15.61 -4.37 -3.88
N GLN A 27 -14.53 -3.93 -3.22
CA GLN A 27 -14.52 -3.74 -1.77
C GLN A 27 -15.53 -2.69 -1.34
N TRP A 28 -15.61 -1.56 -2.04
CA TRP A 28 -16.55 -0.49 -1.73
C TRP A 28 -18.00 -0.95 -1.90
N VAL A 29 -18.34 -1.60 -3.02
CA VAL A 29 -19.68 -2.16 -3.25
C VAL A 29 -20.05 -3.17 -2.16
N TYR A 30 -19.12 -4.05 -1.80
CA TYR A 30 -19.33 -5.01 -0.71
C TYR A 30 -19.62 -4.30 0.62
N LEU A 31 -18.82 -3.31 0.99
CA LEU A 31 -18.97 -2.62 2.28
C LEU A 31 -20.20 -1.71 2.35
N VAL A 32 -20.63 -1.11 1.23
CA VAL A 32 -21.88 -0.32 1.20
C VAL A 32 -23.08 -1.21 1.53
N ASP A 33 -23.12 -2.42 0.97
CA ASP A 33 -24.18 -3.39 1.26
C ASP A 33 -24.10 -3.90 2.72
N GLN A 34 -22.89 -4.21 3.21
CA GLN A 34 -22.70 -4.78 4.54
C GLN A 34 -22.87 -3.78 5.69
N MET A 35 -22.38 -2.54 5.54
CA MET A 35 -22.42 -1.54 6.64
C MET A 35 -23.79 -0.87 6.77
N GLY A 36 -24.63 -0.91 5.73
CA GLY A 36 -25.91 -0.19 5.71
C GLY A 36 -25.74 1.35 5.82
N THR A 37 -24.51 1.85 5.65
CA THR A 37 -24.19 3.28 5.66
C THR A 37 -24.22 3.85 4.25
N GLY A 38 -24.33 5.18 4.15
CA GLY A 38 -24.26 5.85 2.86
C GLY A 38 -22.95 5.58 2.10
N PRO A 39 -22.94 5.69 0.75
CA PRO A 39 -21.77 5.34 -0.04
C PRO A 39 -20.53 6.20 0.25
N VAL A 40 -20.73 7.46 0.65
CA VAL A 40 -19.65 8.40 0.98
C VAL A 40 -19.07 8.08 2.35
N GLU A 41 -19.92 7.82 3.34
CA GLU A 41 -19.52 7.43 4.69
C GLU A 41 -18.72 6.12 4.65
N THR A 42 -19.16 5.16 3.84
CA THR A 42 -18.43 3.90 3.61
C THR A 42 -17.03 4.16 3.04
N LEU A 43 -16.93 5.04 2.03
CA LEU A 43 -15.63 5.39 1.44
C LEU A 43 -14.70 6.06 2.46
N LEU A 44 -15.22 6.98 3.28
CA LEU A 44 -14.45 7.62 4.36
C LEU A 44 -14.03 6.64 5.46
N ALA A 45 -14.86 5.64 5.77
CA ALA A 45 -14.49 4.57 6.69
C ALA A 45 -13.36 3.70 6.10
N MET A 46 -13.43 3.38 4.81
CA MET A 46 -12.44 2.60 4.10
C MET A 46 -11.05 3.24 4.12
N THR A 47 -10.94 4.57 4.01
CA THR A 47 -9.62 5.25 4.01
C THR A 47 -8.86 5.09 5.32
N ARG A 48 -9.53 4.69 6.40
CA ARG A 48 -8.89 4.39 7.68
C ARG A 48 -8.08 3.08 7.64
N PHE A 49 -8.27 2.20 6.67
CA PHE A 49 -7.50 0.96 6.54
C PHE A 49 -6.35 1.17 5.56
N PHE A 50 -5.10 0.93 5.98
CA PHE A 50 -3.87 1.17 5.23
C PHE A 50 -3.90 0.62 3.80
N THR A 51 -4.52 -0.54 3.60
CA THR A 51 -4.70 -1.18 2.30
C THR A 51 -5.35 -0.25 1.27
N ILE A 52 -6.40 0.48 1.65
CA ILE A 52 -7.23 1.25 0.72
C ILE A 52 -6.48 2.45 0.12
N PRO A 53 -5.93 3.39 0.92
CA PRO A 53 -5.20 4.51 0.35
C PRO A 53 -3.87 4.06 -0.28
N THR A 54 -3.25 2.96 0.16
CA THR A 54 -2.05 2.41 -0.50
C THR A 54 -2.37 1.87 -1.89
N ALA A 55 -3.42 1.06 -2.03
CA ALA A 55 -3.89 0.57 -3.32
C ALA A 55 -4.34 1.73 -4.24
N ALA A 56 -4.97 2.77 -3.69
CA ALA A 56 -5.31 3.98 -4.45
C ALA A 56 -4.05 4.70 -4.97
N LEU A 57 -2.99 4.81 -4.15
CA LEU A 57 -1.69 5.32 -4.60
C LEU A 57 -1.07 4.44 -5.69
N VAL A 58 -1.23 3.12 -5.65
CA VAL A 58 -0.81 2.22 -6.72
C VAL A 58 -1.58 2.51 -8.01
N VAL A 59 -2.90 2.62 -7.95
CA VAL A 59 -3.73 2.99 -9.11
C VAL A 59 -3.24 4.28 -9.74
N VAL A 60 -3.10 5.35 -8.94
CA VAL A 60 -2.66 6.66 -9.40
C VAL A 60 -1.24 6.61 -9.95
N THR A 61 -0.31 5.96 -9.25
CA THR A 61 1.10 5.90 -9.64
C THR A 61 1.30 5.11 -10.93
N LEU A 62 0.71 3.92 -11.05
CA LEU A 62 0.84 3.06 -12.23
C LEU A 62 -0.02 3.55 -13.42
N ALA A 63 -1.08 4.31 -13.18
CA ALA A 63 -1.70 5.11 -14.23
C ALA A 63 -0.77 6.26 -14.68
N ALA A 64 -0.14 6.96 -13.73
CA ALA A 64 0.72 8.11 -14.02
C ALA A 64 1.96 7.75 -14.88
N VAL A 65 2.58 6.59 -14.66
CA VAL A 65 3.72 6.14 -15.50
C VAL A 65 3.35 5.93 -16.98
N ASN A 66 2.05 5.94 -17.31
CA ASN A 66 1.57 5.91 -18.68
C ASN A 66 1.56 7.30 -19.36
N PHE A 67 1.76 8.38 -18.62
CA PHE A 67 1.76 9.73 -19.15
C PHE A 67 3.18 10.30 -19.14
N ARG A 68 3.74 10.57 -20.34
CA ARG A 68 5.13 11.03 -20.54
C ARG A 68 5.51 12.35 -19.84
N LYS A 69 4.54 13.11 -19.33
CA LYS A 69 4.73 14.47 -18.79
C LYS A 69 4.68 14.57 -17.27
N ILE A 70 4.32 13.51 -16.55
CA ILE A 70 4.19 13.57 -15.09
C ILE A 70 5.59 13.55 -14.46
N ARG A 71 5.96 14.67 -13.84
CA ARG A 71 7.14 14.80 -12.98
C ARG A 71 6.74 14.35 -11.58
N GLY A 72 7.43 13.37 -10.99
CA GLY A 72 7.21 12.97 -9.59
C GLY A 72 7.19 11.46 -9.32
N VAL A 73 6.90 10.62 -10.31
CA VAL A 73 7.06 9.16 -10.12
C VAL A 73 8.55 8.87 -10.20
N GLY A 74 9.15 8.58 -9.04
CA GLY A 74 10.58 8.31 -8.80
C GLY A 74 10.89 6.81 -8.65
N ALA A 75 12.11 6.36 -8.94
CA ALA A 75 12.52 4.98 -8.62
C ALA A 75 12.45 4.72 -7.09
N PRO A 76 12.86 5.68 -6.24
CA PRO A 76 12.62 5.62 -4.79
C PRO A 76 11.15 5.45 -4.42
N TRP A 77 10.27 6.24 -5.05
CA TRP A 77 8.83 6.16 -4.79
C TRP A 77 8.23 4.81 -5.19
N LEU A 78 8.56 4.31 -6.39
CA LEU A 78 8.09 3.01 -6.86
C LEU A 78 8.54 1.87 -5.93
N ALA A 79 9.79 1.92 -5.44
CA ALA A 79 10.29 0.95 -4.48
C ALA A 79 9.57 1.03 -3.13
N ALA A 80 9.40 2.23 -2.58
CA ALA A 80 8.69 2.44 -1.31
C ALA A 80 7.22 2.03 -1.37
N LEU A 81 6.53 2.34 -2.47
CA LEU A 81 5.14 1.96 -2.69
C LEU A 81 5.00 0.44 -2.85
N THR A 82 5.93 -0.20 -3.57
CA THR A 82 5.98 -1.66 -3.69
C THR A 82 6.17 -2.31 -2.32
N LEU A 83 7.10 -1.81 -1.50
CA LEU A 83 7.30 -2.34 -0.15
C LEU A 83 6.07 -2.12 0.73
N SER A 84 5.38 -0.99 0.60
CA SER A 84 4.14 -0.72 1.34
C SER A 84 3.04 -1.74 1.00
N GLU A 85 2.90 -2.10 -0.27
CA GLU A 85 1.99 -3.18 -0.71
C GLU A 85 2.42 -4.56 -0.17
N LEU A 86 3.72 -4.85 -0.11
CA LEU A 86 4.18 -6.09 0.53
C LEU A 86 3.86 -6.12 2.03
N VAL A 87 3.94 -4.99 2.71
CA VAL A 87 3.52 -4.89 4.13
C VAL A 87 2.03 -5.13 4.27
N VAL A 88 1.20 -4.63 3.36
CA VAL A 88 -0.24 -4.96 3.30
C VAL A 88 -0.43 -6.48 3.26
N ALA A 89 0.23 -7.18 2.33
CA ALA A 89 0.12 -8.63 2.22
C ALA A 89 0.58 -9.36 3.48
N VAL A 90 1.79 -9.02 3.97
CA VAL A 90 2.40 -9.71 5.12
C VAL A 90 1.58 -9.51 6.38
N VAL A 91 1.21 -8.27 6.71
CA VAL A 91 0.42 -7.96 7.91
C VAL A 91 -0.97 -8.58 7.80
N TYR A 92 -1.60 -8.53 6.63
CA TYR A 92 -2.90 -9.15 6.42
C TYR A 92 -2.85 -10.65 6.68
N HIS A 93 -2.01 -11.38 5.95
CA HIS A 93 -1.96 -12.84 6.04
C HIS A 93 -1.45 -13.34 7.39
N ALA A 94 -0.53 -12.60 8.03
CA ALA A 94 0.03 -13.01 9.32
C ALA A 94 -0.84 -12.64 10.53
N ARG A 95 -1.67 -11.59 10.44
CA ARG A 95 -2.36 -11.03 11.62
C ARG A 95 -3.84 -10.71 11.45
N LEU A 96 -4.32 -10.41 10.24
CA LEU A 96 -5.65 -9.84 10.04
C LEU A 96 -6.61 -10.78 9.31
N SER A 97 -6.13 -11.76 8.55
CA SER A 97 -6.95 -12.68 7.75
C SER A 97 -7.95 -13.48 8.61
N GLN A 98 -7.59 -13.77 9.86
CA GLN A 98 -8.46 -14.47 10.81
C GLN A 98 -9.58 -13.57 11.39
N LEU A 99 -9.52 -12.26 11.15
CA LEU A 99 -10.48 -11.27 11.66
C LEU A 99 -11.49 -10.84 10.60
N TRP A 100 -11.36 -11.32 9.36
CA TRP A 100 -12.10 -10.85 8.21
C TRP A 100 -12.46 -12.02 7.29
N GLU A 101 -13.74 -12.37 7.22
CA GLU A 101 -14.25 -13.49 6.43
C GLU A 101 -15.23 -13.02 5.35
N PRO A 102 -14.73 -12.30 4.32
CA PRO A 102 -15.60 -11.75 3.28
C PRO A 102 -16.10 -12.86 2.36
N THR A 103 -17.32 -12.70 1.85
CA THR A 103 -17.97 -13.64 0.94
C THR A 103 -18.36 -12.96 -0.38
N GLY A 104 -18.69 -13.76 -1.40
CA GLY A 104 -19.14 -13.25 -2.69
C GLY A 104 -18.14 -12.31 -3.35
N ILE A 105 -18.59 -11.10 -3.73
CA ILE A 105 -17.72 -10.08 -4.35
C ILE A 105 -16.65 -9.55 -3.38
N GLY A 106 -16.93 -9.55 -2.07
CA GLY A 106 -15.97 -9.16 -1.04
C GLY A 106 -14.76 -10.10 -0.97
N TRP A 107 -14.96 -11.41 -1.21
CA TRP A 107 -13.87 -12.37 -1.27
C TRP A 107 -12.89 -12.06 -2.41
N TRP A 108 -13.40 -11.71 -3.58
CA TRP A 108 -12.57 -11.31 -4.72
C TRP A 108 -11.84 -9.99 -4.48
N ALA A 109 -12.52 -9.04 -3.81
CA ALA A 109 -11.90 -7.79 -3.40
C ALA A 109 -10.74 -8.02 -2.43
N ASP A 110 -10.94 -8.89 -1.44
CA ASP A 110 -9.94 -9.26 -0.45
C ASP A 110 -8.73 -9.96 -1.07
N LEU A 111 -8.97 -10.99 -1.90
CA LEU A 111 -7.91 -11.66 -2.66
C LEU A 111 -7.14 -10.68 -3.55
N GLY A 112 -7.88 -9.78 -4.22
CA GLY A 112 -7.35 -8.74 -5.08
C GLY A 112 -6.40 -7.80 -4.33
N LEU A 113 -6.85 -7.24 -3.20
CA LEU A 113 -6.13 -6.23 -2.44
C LEU A 113 -4.98 -6.80 -1.59
N HIS A 114 -5.15 -7.99 -1.01
CA HIS A 114 -4.19 -8.52 -0.04
C HIS A 114 -3.23 -9.58 -0.60
N THR A 115 -3.45 -10.05 -1.83
CA THR A 115 -2.62 -11.11 -2.43
C THR A 115 -2.22 -10.79 -3.87
N ILE A 116 -3.18 -10.61 -4.77
CA ILE A 116 -2.90 -10.43 -6.20
C ILE A 116 -2.18 -9.11 -6.45
N LEU A 117 -2.69 -8.00 -5.90
CA LEU A 117 -2.11 -6.68 -6.12
C LEU A 117 -0.68 -6.57 -5.57
N PRO A 118 -0.38 -6.93 -4.31
CA PRO A 118 0.99 -6.91 -3.79
C PRO A 118 1.97 -7.74 -4.63
N GLY A 119 1.56 -8.95 -5.03
CA GLY A 119 2.38 -9.82 -5.87
C GLY A 119 2.62 -9.21 -7.26
N ALA A 120 1.57 -8.67 -7.89
CA ALA A 120 1.68 -8.08 -9.22
C ALA A 120 2.55 -6.81 -9.23
N VAL A 121 2.42 -5.95 -8.22
CA VAL A 121 3.25 -4.74 -8.05
C VAL A 121 4.71 -5.13 -7.82
N LEU A 122 4.98 -6.14 -6.98
CA LEU A 122 6.34 -6.65 -6.77
C LEU A 122 6.96 -7.19 -8.06
N LEU A 123 6.25 -8.05 -8.79
CA LEU A 123 6.75 -8.62 -10.04
C LEU A 123 7.00 -7.53 -11.08
N TRP A 124 6.08 -6.58 -11.23
CA TRP A 124 6.28 -5.44 -12.11
C TRP A 124 7.47 -4.59 -11.65
N TRP A 125 7.62 -4.33 -10.36
CA TRP A 125 8.75 -3.58 -9.85
C TRP A 125 10.08 -4.29 -10.13
N LEU A 126 10.14 -5.62 -9.97
CA LEU A 126 11.34 -6.42 -10.23
C LEU A 126 11.73 -6.43 -11.71
N PHE A 127 10.77 -6.64 -12.62
CA PHE A 127 11.09 -6.85 -14.05
C PHE A 127 11.02 -5.59 -14.92
N ASP A 128 10.20 -4.61 -14.53
CA ASP A 128 9.86 -3.49 -15.41
C ASP A 128 10.23 -2.11 -14.87
N ALA A 129 10.15 -1.90 -13.55
CA ALA A 129 10.39 -0.58 -12.98
C ALA A 129 11.86 -0.17 -13.10
N PRO A 130 12.15 1.12 -13.32
CA PRO A 130 13.51 1.65 -13.28
C PRO A 130 14.04 1.59 -11.85
N LYS A 131 15.23 1.02 -11.67
CA LYS A 131 15.89 0.88 -10.34
C LYS A 131 17.18 1.71 -10.21
N ARG A 132 17.67 2.19 -11.35
CA ARG A 132 18.93 2.92 -11.60
C ARG A 132 19.25 4.14 -10.73
N ALA A 133 18.31 4.61 -9.92
CA ALA A 133 18.47 5.80 -9.11
C ALA A 133 18.34 5.52 -7.60
N LEU A 134 18.21 4.26 -7.18
CA LEU A 134 18.11 3.91 -5.76
C LEU A 134 19.48 4.04 -5.08
N VAL A 135 19.56 4.97 -4.13
CA VAL A 135 20.73 5.21 -3.29
C VAL A 135 20.38 5.06 -1.82
N TRP A 136 21.39 4.89 -0.96
CA TRP A 136 21.19 4.78 0.48
C TRP A 136 20.51 6.00 1.11
N ALA A 137 20.69 7.18 0.51
CA ALA A 137 20.01 8.41 0.93
C ALA A 137 18.49 8.37 0.71
N ASP A 138 17.98 7.45 -0.11
CA ASP A 138 16.54 7.26 -0.32
C ASP A 138 15.87 6.46 0.79
N LEU A 139 16.64 5.82 1.70
CA LEU A 139 16.10 4.94 2.72
C LEU A 139 14.92 5.53 3.53
N PRO A 140 14.90 6.83 3.90
CA PRO A 140 13.76 7.42 4.60
C PRO A 140 12.43 7.38 3.83
N ILE A 141 12.44 7.30 2.50
CA ILE A 141 11.20 7.31 1.69
C ILE A 141 10.33 6.07 1.94
N PHE A 142 10.94 4.94 2.34
CA PHE A 142 10.24 3.68 2.58
C PHE A 142 9.28 3.74 3.77
N ILE A 143 9.51 4.65 4.71
CA ILE A 143 8.64 4.85 5.88
C ILE A 143 7.77 6.11 5.77
N LEU A 144 7.96 6.94 4.74
CA LEU A 144 7.26 8.21 4.59
C LEU A 144 5.74 8.00 4.54
N TRP A 145 5.29 7.15 3.62
CA TRP A 145 3.86 6.87 3.45
C TRP A 145 3.23 6.18 4.68
N PRO A 146 3.80 5.08 5.23
CA PRO A 146 3.32 4.48 6.48
C PRO A 146 3.24 5.47 7.65
N SER A 147 4.19 6.39 7.76
CA SER A 147 4.19 7.40 8.83
C SER A 147 3.07 8.42 8.63
N ILE A 148 2.84 8.89 7.40
CA ILE A 148 1.73 9.78 7.06
C ILE A 148 0.39 9.12 7.37
N TYR A 149 0.21 7.87 6.93
CA TYR A 149 -1.00 7.11 7.23
C TYR A 149 -1.20 6.90 8.74
N GLY A 150 -0.14 6.52 9.46
CA GLY A 150 -0.18 6.32 10.90
C GLY A 150 -0.60 7.58 11.65
N ALA A 151 -0.04 8.73 11.30
CA ALA A 151 -0.43 10.02 11.86
C ALA A 151 -1.89 10.37 11.54
N TYR A 152 -2.32 10.17 10.29
CA TYR A 152 -3.71 10.39 9.86
C TYR A 152 -4.68 9.54 10.68
N VAL A 153 -4.45 8.24 10.78
CA VAL A 153 -5.43 7.33 11.38
C VAL A 153 -5.48 7.43 12.90
N LEU A 154 -4.33 7.64 13.55
CA LEU A 154 -4.29 7.89 15.00
C LEU A 154 -4.91 9.25 15.34
N GLY A 155 -4.67 10.28 14.53
CA GLY A 155 -5.29 11.60 14.71
C GLY A 155 -6.81 11.55 14.53
N TRP A 156 -7.30 10.70 13.63
CA TRP A 156 -8.74 10.47 13.47
C TRP A 156 -9.30 9.67 14.64
N ALA A 157 -8.67 8.55 15.00
CA ALA A 157 -9.12 7.68 16.10
C ALA A 157 -9.06 8.35 17.47
N ALA A 158 -8.20 9.36 17.66
CA ALA A 158 -8.19 10.18 18.87
C ALA A 158 -9.50 10.99 19.06
N GLN A 159 -10.28 11.22 18.00
CA GLN A 159 -11.53 11.99 18.05
C GLN A 159 -12.75 11.09 18.34
N ASP A 160 -12.82 9.90 17.75
CA ASP A 160 -13.99 9.01 17.85
C ASP A 160 -13.74 7.70 18.60
N GLY A 161 -12.49 7.40 18.96
CA GLY A 161 -12.10 6.17 19.65
C GLY A 161 -12.08 4.92 18.77
N ILE A 162 -12.26 5.05 17.45
CA ILE A 162 -12.40 3.90 16.54
C ILE A 162 -11.08 3.67 15.79
N TYR A 163 -10.39 2.59 16.17
CA TYR A 163 -9.13 2.17 15.56
C TYR A 163 -9.37 1.11 14.48
N PRO A 164 -8.71 1.20 13.30
CA PRO A 164 -8.88 0.23 12.21
C PRO A 164 -8.26 -1.14 12.52
N TYR A 165 -7.29 -1.18 13.45
CA TYR A 165 -6.52 -2.38 13.76
C TYR A 165 -6.36 -2.54 15.27
N PRO A 166 -6.51 -3.76 15.82
CA PRO A 166 -6.31 -4.01 17.24
C PRO A 166 -4.92 -3.61 17.74
N PHE A 167 -3.89 -3.74 16.89
CA PHE A 167 -2.52 -3.37 17.25
C PHE A 167 -2.27 -1.85 17.27
N MET A 168 -3.23 -1.04 16.84
CA MET A 168 -3.19 0.43 16.90
C MET A 168 -4.09 0.99 18.01
N ASP A 169 -4.85 0.14 18.69
CA ASP A 169 -5.82 0.58 19.70
C ASP A 169 -5.12 1.11 20.96
N VAL A 170 -5.05 2.44 21.06
CA VAL A 170 -4.44 3.13 22.19
C VAL A 170 -5.28 2.96 23.47
N SER A 171 -6.60 2.81 23.34
CA SER A 171 -7.49 2.62 24.49
C SER A 171 -7.28 1.25 25.13
N ALA A 172 -7.01 0.22 24.33
CA ALA A 172 -6.76 -1.13 24.80
C ALA A 172 -5.29 -1.38 25.21
N LEU A 173 -4.33 -0.81 24.48
CA LEU A 173 -2.90 -1.15 24.63
C LEU A 173 -2.07 -0.08 25.35
N GLY A 174 -2.59 1.15 25.43
CA GLY A 174 -1.85 2.31 25.89
C GLY A 174 -0.87 2.87 24.84
N PRO A 175 -0.53 4.17 24.92
CA PRO A 175 0.22 4.88 23.89
C PRO A 175 1.64 4.33 23.69
N ALA A 176 2.32 3.92 24.77
CA ALA A 176 3.68 3.40 24.71
C ALA A 176 3.76 2.08 23.91
N ARG A 177 2.80 1.17 24.09
CA ARG A 177 2.78 -0.12 23.39
C ARG A 177 2.41 0.02 21.93
N VAL A 178 1.48 0.92 21.60
CA VAL A 178 1.15 1.27 20.22
C VAL A 178 2.37 1.89 19.53
N ALA A 179 3.01 2.88 20.15
CA ALA A 179 4.21 3.52 19.60
C ALA A 179 5.35 2.52 19.36
N ALA A 180 5.60 1.60 20.29
CA ALA A 180 6.61 0.55 20.13
C ALA A 180 6.27 -0.41 18.97
N THR A 181 4.99 -0.79 18.83
CA THR A 181 4.53 -1.68 17.76
C THR A 181 4.67 -1.02 16.39
N LEU A 182 4.25 0.24 16.25
CA LEU A 182 4.39 0.99 15.00
C LEU A 182 5.86 1.25 14.68
N GLY A 183 6.67 1.63 15.67
CA GLY A 183 8.11 1.79 15.50
C GLY A 183 8.79 0.52 15.00
N MET A 184 8.38 -0.66 15.50
CA MET A 184 8.88 -1.95 15.01
C MET A 184 8.55 -2.17 13.54
N TYR A 185 7.33 -1.85 13.08
CA TYR A 185 6.99 -1.94 11.67
C TYR A 185 7.81 -0.98 10.82
N LEU A 186 8.01 0.27 11.26
CA LEU A 186 8.84 1.23 10.54
C LEU A 186 10.29 0.76 10.44
N ILE A 187 10.86 0.21 11.52
CA ILE A 187 12.22 -0.38 11.51
C ILE A 187 12.28 -1.55 10.54
N ALA A 188 11.31 -2.47 10.58
CA ALA A 188 11.25 -3.59 9.65
C ALA A 188 11.17 -3.13 8.19
N MET A 189 10.41 -2.06 7.91
CA MET A 189 10.34 -1.45 6.60
C MET A 189 11.66 -0.80 6.17
N LEU A 190 12.40 -0.16 7.07
CA LEU A 190 13.74 0.34 6.76
C LEU A 190 14.70 -0.81 6.43
N LEU A 191 14.67 -1.89 7.21
CA LEU A 191 15.50 -3.09 6.94
C LEU A 191 15.15 -3.73 5.59
N ALA A 192 13.86 -3.82 5.26
CA ALA A 192 13.44 -4.28 3.94
C ALA A 192 13.80 -3.27 2.82
N GLY A 193 13.75 -1.97 3.11
CA GLY A 193 14.18 -0.90 2.21
C GLY A 193 15.66 -1.02 1.84
N VAL A 194 16.53 -1.43 2.77
CA VAL A 194 17.93 -1.77 2.50
C VAL A 194 18.04 -2.86 1.43
N VAL A 195 17.21 -3.90 1.50
CA VAL A 195 17.16 -4.98 0.50
C VAL A 195 16.70 -4.45 -0.86
N PHE A 196 15.66 -3.62 -0.90
CA PHE A 196 15.18 -3.00 -2.15
C PHE A 196 16.25 -2.13 -2.81
N ILE A 197 16.97 -1.31 -2.03
CA ILE A 197 18.09 -0.51 -2.54
C ILE A 197 19.21 -1.42 -3.05
N ALA A 198 19.55 -2.50 -2.33
CA ALA A 198 20.56 -3.46 -2.76
C ALA A 198 20.19 -4.16 -4.09
N ILE A 199 18.93 -4.59 -4.25
CA ILE A 199 18.41 -5.15 -5.50
C ILE A 199 18.53 -4.13 -6.63
N GLY A 200 18.15 -2.88 -6.39
CA GLY A 200 18.26 -1.82 -7.39
C GLY A 200 19.68 -1.62 -7.88
N ARG A 201 20.64 -1.54 -6.95
CA ARG A 201 22.07 -1.38 -7.26
C ARG A 201 22.69 -2.59 -7.95
N TYR A 202 22.20 -3.81 -7.68
CA TYR A 202 22.68 -5.02 -8.36
C TYR A 202 22.14 -5.11 -9.79
N ALA A 203 20.87 -4.79 -10.01
CA ALA A 203 20.26 -4.75 -11.34
C ALA A 203 20.87 -3.67 -12.27
N ASP A 204 21.70 -2.78 -11.72
CA ASP A 204 22.44 -1.76 -12.43
C ASP A 204 23.83 -2.21 -12.94
N ARG A 205 24.33 -3.37 -12.48
CA ARG A 205 25.56 -4.00 -13.00
C ARG A 205 25.25 -4.82 -14.25
#